data_AF-A0A917UVH3-F1
#
_entry.id   AF-A0A917UVH3-F1
#
_cell.length_a   1.000
_cell.length_b   1.000
_cell.length_c   1.000
_cell.angle_alpha   90.00
_cell.angle_beta   90.00
_cell.angle_gamma   90.00
#
_symmetry.space_group_name_H-M   'P 1'
#
loop_
_entity.id
_entity.type
_entity.pdbx_description
1 polymer ?
#
loop_
_entity_poly.entity_id
_entity_poly.type
_entity_poly.pdbx_seq_one_letter_code
_entity_poly.pdbx_strand_id
1 'polypeptide(L)' 'MGKKRKKQAVDEQLLDSLFTLEKEWKDIQSIVKKSIEPTDDGHYKENLAQAKYLFLWREARYRKISAIRYNP' A
#
# COMPACT_ATOMS: atom_id res chain seq x y z
N MET A 1 20.23 22.34 -3.62
CA MET A 1 18.92 22.13 -4.29
C MET A 1 18.65 20.68 -4.69
N GLY A 2 19.62 19.89 -5.18
CA GLY A 2 19.36 18.51 -5.67
C GLY A 2 18.95 17.46 -4.62
N LYS A 3 19.49 17.52 -3.39
CA LYS A 3 19.15 16.53 -2.33
C LYS A 3 17.68 16.58 -1.90
N LYS A 4 17.09 17.79 -1.81
CA LYS A 4 15.67 17.98 -1.44
C LYS A 4 14.74 17.41 -2.52
N ARG A 5 15.03 17.65 -3.80
CA ARG A 5 14.28 17.09 -4.94
C ARG A 5 14.33 15.56 -4.97
N LYS A 6 15.50 14.96 -4.72
CA LYS A 6 15.63 13.50 -4.63
C LYS A 6 14.82 12.90 -3.49
N LYS A 7 14.84 13.54 -2.31
CA LYS A 7 14.02 13.08 -1.17
C LYS A 7 12.53 13.12 -1.51
N GLN A 8 12.07 14.23 -2.09
CA GLN A 8 10.68 14.38 -2.49
C GLN A 8 10.24 13.30 -3.49
N ALA A 9 11.05 13.02 -4.51
CA ALA A 9 10.73 11.97 -5.48
C ALA A 9 10.60 10.57 -4.84
N VAL A 10 11.43 10.25 -3.84
CA VAL A 10 11.33 8.99 -3.10
C VAL A 10 10.07 8.96 -2.22
N ASP A 11 9.73 10.10 -1.60
CA ASP A 11 8.51 10.22 -0.78
C ASP A 11 7.25 10.08 -1.65
N GLU A 12 7.24 10.65 -2.87
CA GLU A 12 6.18 10.46 -3.87
C GLU A 12 6.08 9.00 -4.32
N GLN A 13 7.20 8.36 -4.67
CA GLN A 13 7.23 6.94 -5.05
C GLN A 13 6.71 6.01 -3.94
N LEU A 14 6.99 6.35 -2.67
CA LEU A 14 6.46 5.61 -1.52
C LEU A 14 4.93 5.72 -1.46
N LEU A 15 4.39 6.92 -1.68
CA LEU A 15 2.94 7.14 -1.69
C LEU A 15 2.28 6.41 -2.86
N ASP A 16 2.83 6.49 -4.08
CA ASP A 16 2.36 5.73 -5.25
C ASP A 16 2.26 4.24 -4.95
N SER A 17 3.32 3.69 -4.36
CA SER A 17 3.37 2.28 -3.98
C SER A 17 2.34 1.95 -2.91
N LEU A 18 2.13 2.84 -1.93
CA LEU A 18 1.15 2.66 -0.86
C LEU A 18 -0.28 2.60 -1.40
N PHE A 19 -0.67 3.51 -2.29
CA PHE A 19 -2.01 3.50 -2.90
C PHE A 19 -2.21 2.31 -3.85
N THR A 20 -1.16 1.91 -4.58
CA THR A 20 -1.20 0.71 -5.42
C THR A 20 -1.46 -0.54 -4.58
N LEU A 21 -0.72 -0.72 -3.48
CA LEU A 21 -0.91 -1.86 -2.58
C LEU A 21 -2.24 -1.82 -1.84
N GLU A 22 -2.75 -0.63 -1.51
CA GLU A 22 -4.09 -0.49 -0.91
C GLU A 22 -5.16 -1.02 -1.86
N LYS A 23 -5.08 -0.64 -3.14
CA LYS A 23 -6.00 -1.12 -4.17
C LYS A 23 -5.89 -2.62 -4.35
N GLU A 24 -4.67 -3.15 -4.49
CA GLU A 24 -4.43 -4.59 -4.62
C GLU A 24 -5.02 -5.37 -3.44
N TRP A 25 -4.77 -4.92 -2.21
CA TRP A 25 -5.32 -5.57 -1.02
C TRP A 25 -6.84 -5.54 -1.01
N LYS A 26 -7.47 -4.38 -1.29
CA LYS A 26 -8.93 -4.24 -1.33
C LYS A 26 -9.57 -5.11 -2.43
N ASP A 27 -8.91 -5.24 -3.58
CA ASP A 27 -9.38 -6.09 -4.67
C ASP A 27 -9.33 -7.57 -4.27
N ILE A 28 -8.22 -8.04 -3.70
CA ILE A 28 -8.08 -9.43 -3.20
C ILE A 28 -9.09 -9.70 -2.07
N GLN A 29 -9.21 -8.79 -1.11
CA GLN A 29 -10.18 -8.89 -0.01
C GLN A 29 -11.62 -8.98 -0.54
N SER A 30 -11.97 -8.19 -1.56
CA SER A 30 -13.29 -8.23 -2.19
C SER A 30 -13.57 -9.58 -2.84
N ILE A 31 -12.56 -10.20 -3.48
CA ILE A 31 -12.67 -11.54 -4.08
C ILE A 31 -12.89 -12.59 -2.98
N VAL A 32 -12.03 -12.61 -1.96
CA VAL A 32 -12.11 -13.59 -0.85
C VAL A 32 -13.47 -13.48 -0.15
N LYS A 33 -13.92 -12.26 0.15
CA LYS A 33 -15.20 -12.01 0.82
C LYS A 33 -16.43 -12.44 0.01
N LYS A 34 -16.35 -12.40 -1.32
CA LYS A 34 -17.44 -12.80 -2.22
C LYS A 34 -17.39 -14.28 -2.61
N SER A 35 -16.32 -14.98 -2.25
CA SER A 35 -16.15 -16.40 -2.56
C SER A 35 -17.08 -17.24 -1.67
N ILE A 36 -17.81 -18.18 -2.28
CA ILE A 36 -18.69 -19.11 -1.55
C ILE A 36 -17.83 -20.07 -0.70
N GLU A 37 -16.69 -20.47 -1.24
CA GLU A 37 -15.68 -21.27 -0.56
C GLU A 37 -14.29 -20.64 -0.83
N PRO A 38 -13.83 -19.71 0.02
CA PRO A 38 -12.50 -19.15 -0.11
C PRO A 38 -11.45 -20.22 0.20
N THR A 39 -10.40 -20.27 -0.61
CA THR A 39 -9.28 -21.20 -0.43
C THR A 39 -8.26 -20.66 0.57
N ASP A 40 -7.47 -21.55 1.18
CA ASP A 40 -6.34 -21.17 2.02
C ASP A 40 -5.34 -20.26 1.28
N ASP A 41 -5.12 -20.52 -0.01
CA ASP A 41 -4.30 -19.67 -0.88
C ASP A 41 -4.90 -18.26 -1.05
N GLY A 42 -6.23 -18.14 -1.14
CA GLY A 42 -6.94 -16.87 -1.17
C GLY A 42 -6.69 -16.05 0.10
N HIS A 43 -6.85 -16.67 1.27
CA HIS A 43 -6.55 -16.03 2.55
C HIS A 43 -5.08 -15.68 2.71
N TYR A 44 -4.16 -16.56 2.27
CA TYR A 44 -2.73 -16.29 2.28
C TYR A 44 -2.39 -15.05 1.44
N LYS A 45 -2.94 -14.94 0.22
CA LYS A 45 -2.75 -13.78 -0.66
C LYS A 45 -3.31 -12.51 -0.06
N GLU A 46 -4.50 -12.55 0.54
CA GLU A 46 -5.09 -11.38 1.22
C GLU A 46 -4.19 -10.90 2.37
N ASN A 47 -3.75 -11.81 3.24
CA ASN A 47 -2.88 -11.51 4.37
C ASN A 47 -1.52 -10.97 3.91
N LEU A 48 -0.94 -11.53 2.84
CA LEU A 48 0.31 -11.05 2.28
C LEU A 48 0.18 -9.63 1.71
N ALA A 49 -0.89 -9.35 0.95
CA ALA A 49 -1.15 -8.02 0.41
C ALA A 49 -1.36 -6.99 1.54
N GLN A 50 -2.12 -7.36 2.57
CA GLN A 50 -2.32 -6.54 3.76
C GLN A 50 -1.00 -6.22 4.46
N ALA A 51 -0.13 -7.22 4.66
CA ALA A 51 1.17 -7.03 5.30
C ALA A 51 2.07 -6.05 4.54
N LYS A 52 2.10 -6.14 3.20
CA LYS A 52 2.85 -5.19 2.35
C LYS A 52 2.31 -3.76 2.50
N TYR A 53 1.00 -3.58 2.47
CA TYR A 53 0.36 -2.27 2.67
C TYR A 53 0.69 -1.67 4.04
N LEU A 54 0.53 -2.46 5.12
CA LEU A 54 0.83 -2.02 6.48
C LEU A 54 2.31 -1.64 6.67
N PHE A 55 3.22 -2.37 6.00
CA PHE A 55 4.64 -2.05 6.01
C PHE A 55 4.91 -0.66 5.40
N LEU A 56 4.38 -0.35 4.22
CA LEU A 56 4.57 0.97 3.62
C LEU A 56 3.91 2.09 4.44
N TRP A 57 2.77 1.81 5.07
CA TRP A 57 2.13 2.74 5.99
C TRP A 57 3.01 3.07 7.19
N ARG A 58 3.69 2.06 7.75
CA ARG A 58 4.66 2.24 8.84
C ARG A 58 5.84 3.10 8.39
N GLU A 59 6.36 2.86 7.18
CA GLU A 59 7.46 3.64 6.61
C GLU A 59 7.05 5.09 6.34
N ALA A 60 5.84 5.33 5.82
CA ALA A 60 5.32 6.68 5.61
C ALA A 60 5.19 7.47 6.93
N ARG A 61 4.73 6.81 8.02
CA ARG A 61 4.72 7.40 9.37
C ARG A 61 6.12 7.72 9.86
N TYR A 62 7.06 6.78 9.72
CA TYR A 62 8.46 6.98 10.15
C TYR A 62 9.11 8.18 9.46
N ARG A 63 8.81 8.37 8.16
CA ARG A 63 9.29 9.49 7.35
C ARG A 63 8.50 10.79 7.54
N LYS A 64 7.41 10.77 8.31
CA LYS A 64 6.49 11.90 8.55
C LYS A 64 5.90 12.47 7.25
N ILE A 65 5.58 11.60 6.30
CA ILE A 65 4.98 11.99 5.03
C ILE A 65 3.47 12.16 5.23
N SER A 66 2.94 13.27 4.70
CA SER A 66 1.50 13.58 4.74
C SER A 66 0.89 13.39 3.37
N ALA A 67 -0.17 12.57 3.28
CA ALA A 67 -0.91 12.35 2.05
C ALA A 67 -2.00 13.42 1.79
N ILE A 68 -2.15 14.44 2.64
CA ILE A 68 -3.25 15.43 2.58
C ILE A 68 -3.35 16.14 1.22
N ARG A 69 -2.23 16.34 0.53
CA ARG A 69 -2.16 17.01 -0.77
C ARG A 69 -1.69 16.08 -1.89
N TYR A 70 -1.65 14.78 -1.62
CA TYR A 70 -1.22 13.79 -2.60
C TYR A 70 -2.41 13.42 -3.48
N ASN A 71 -2.25 13.58 -4.78
CA ASN A 71 -3.24 13.17 -5.77
C ASN A 71 -2.58 12.09 -6.65
N PRO A 72 -2.88 10.80 -6.42
CA PRO A 72 -2.36 9.69 -7.23
C PRO A 72 -2.87 9.75 -8.68
#